data_AF-A0A2U2HC70-F1
#
_entry.id   AF-A0A2U2HC70-F1
#
_cell.length_a   1.000
_cell.length_b   1.000
_cell.length_c   1.000
_cell.angle_alpha   90.00
_cell.angle_beta   90.00
_cell.angle_gamma   90.00
#
_symmetry.space_group_name_H-M   'P 1'
#
loop_
_entity.id
_entity.type
_entity.pdbx_description
1 polymer ?
#
loop_
_entity_poly.entity_id
_entity_poly.type
_entity_poly.pdbx_seq_one_letter_code
_entity_poly.pdbx_strand_id
1 'polypeptide(L)'
;MASILFRDAIDYGRVRIHARRYMPLQPTNCAMTPNGNLYFHASCFLDDYAQASVSNQHWFIHEMAHVWQFQLGYAVRLRGAVRIGLSYAYDLAPGKTLADYNMEAQGDVLADYFMLKHLGTSVSMRQPRYAGSLPLYEQVLAGFLANPASVANLPRDWGRCMLYRKRG
;
A
#
# COMPACT_ATOMS: atom_id res chain seq x y z
N MET A 1 -8.50 2.42 11.43
CA MET A 1 -7.60 3.27 10.62
C MET A 1 -7.69 2.95 9.12
N ALA A 2 -7.27 1.77 8.65
CA ALA A 2 -7.23 1.45 7.21
C ALA A 2 -8.59 1.51 6.47
N SER A 3 -9.71 1.22 7.17
CA SER A 3 -11.07 1.33 6.63
C SER A 3 -11.47 2.73 6.19
N ILE A 4 -10.82 3.78 6.71
CA ILE A 4 -11.02 5.16 6.26
C ILE A 4 -10.63 5.31 4.78
N LEU A 5 -9.56 4.63 4.35
CA LEU A 5 -9.03 4.72 2.99
C LEU A 5 -9.62 3.65 2.06
N PHE A 6 -9.53 2.38 2.46
CA PHE A 6 -9.89 1.25 1.60
C PHE A 6 -11.37 0.85 1.68
N ARG A 7 -12.13 1.40 2.65
CA ARG A 7 -13.54 1.09 2.88
C ARG A 7 -13.76 -0.43 2.95
N ASP A 8 -14.74 -0.96 2.25
CA ASP A 8 -15.06 -2.39 2.23
C ASP A 8 -14.27 -3.18 1.18
N ALA A 9 -13.27 -2.57 0.51
CA ALA A 9 -12.46 -3.28 -0.49
C ALA A 9 -11.44 -4.26 0.12
N ILE A 10 -11.29 -4.25 1.44
CA ILE A 10 -10.50 -5.23 2.19
C ILE A 10 -11.45 -5.94 3.16
N ASP A 11 -11.45 -7.27 3.13
CA ASP A 11 -11.98 -8.08 4.22
C ASP A 11 -10.97 -8.08 5.37
N TYR A 12 -11.14 -7.13 6.30
CA TYR A 12 -10.28 -6.97 7.48
C TYR A 12 -10.33 -8.18 8.42
N GLY A 13 -11.45 -8.91 8.44
CA GLY A 13 -11.62 -10.10 9.28
C GLY A 13 -10.67 -11.24 8.89
N ARG A 14 -10.15 -11.22 7.66
CA ARG A 14 -9.16 -12.16 7.14
C ARG A 14 -7.70 -11.74 7.36
N VAL A 15 -7.45 -10.47 7.66
CA VAL A 15 -6.08 -9.94 7.80
C VAL A 15 -5.52 -10.33 9.16
N ARG A 16 -4.27 -10.81 9.18
CA ARG A 16 -3.50 -11.06 10.39
C ARG A 16 -2.22 -10.23 10.36
N ILE A 17 -1.85 -9.70 11.52
CA ILE A 17 -0.60 -8.98 11.74
C ILE A 17 0.23 -9.84 12.69
N HIS A 18 1.45 -10.17 12.29
CA HIS A 18 2.32 -11.04 13.07
C HIS A 18 3.60 -10.31 13.49
N ALA A 19 3.98 -10.47 14.76
CA ALA A 19 5.26 -10.04 15.32
C ALA A 19 6.38 -11.06 15.05
N ARG A 20 6.53 -11.51 13.80
CA ARG A 20 7.52 -12.52 13.40
C ARG A 20 7.96 -12.34 11.96
N ARG A 21 9.11 -12.91 11.62
CA ARG A 21 9.59 -12.97 10.23
C ARG A 21 8.70 -13.87 9.38
N TYR A 22 8.46 -13.48 8.14
CA TYR A 22 7.87 -14.34 7.11
C TYR A 22 8.89 -15.33 6.54
N MET A 23 10.15 -14.92 6.38
CA MET A 23 11.25 -15.75 5.84
C MET A 23 12.50 -15.67 6.74
N PRO A 24 13.38 -16.69 6.75
CA PRO A 24 14.52 -16.75 7.67
C PRO A 24 15.44 -15.52 7.65
N LEU A 25 15.66 -14.93 6.48
CA LEU A 25 16.55 -13.79 6.24
C LEU A 25 15.82 -12.44 6.09
N GLN A 26 14.57 -12.32 6.55
CA GLN A 26 13.91 -11.02 6.62
C GLN A 26 14.72 -10.10 7.56
N PRO A 27 15.17 -8.92 7.10
CA PRO A 27 15.94 -7.98 7.93
C PRO A 27 15.17 -7.52 9.17
N THR A 28 15.90 -6.97 10.14
CA THR A 28 15.29 -6.22 11.24
C THR A 28 14.66 -4.92 10.72
N ASN A 29 13.69 -4.37 11.48
CA ASN A 29 12.96 -3.15 11.12
C ASN A 29 12.38 -3.21 9.70
N CYS A 30 11.71 -4.32 9.41
CA CYS A 30 11.15 -4.64 8.11
C CYS A 30 9.81 -5.36 8.30
N ALA A 31 8.88 -5.07 7.40
CA ALA A 31 7.60 -5.70 7.27
C ALA A 31 7.52 -6.36 5.88
N MET A 32 6.70 -7.39 5.78
CA MET A 32 6.39 -8.03 4.50
C MET A 32 4.91 -8.40 4.48
N THR A 33 4.27 -8.22 3.33
CA THR A 33 2.85 -8.53 3.15
C THR A 33 2.62 -9.48 1.96
N PRO A 34 3.16 -10.71 1.99
CA PRO A 34 3.19 -11.57 0.80
C PRO A 34 1.84 -12.23 0.48
N ASN A 35 1.01 -12.51 1.49
CA ASN A 35 -0.16 -13.38 1.34
C ASN A 35 -1.43 -12.78 1.96
N GLY A 36 -1.54 -11.45 1.97
CA GLY A 36 -2.66 -10.72 2.58
C GLY A 36 -2.57 -10.62 4.11
N ASN A 37 -1.50 -11.13 4.72
CA ASN A 37 -1.15 -10.94 6.12
C ASN A 37 0.16 -10.16 6.22
N LEU A 38 0.28 -9.36 7.29
CA LEU A 38 1.45 -8.53 7.55
C LEU A 38 2.40 -9.25 8.53
N TYR A 39 3.68 -9.24 8.23
CA TYR A 39 4.73 -9.86 9.04
C TYR A 39 5.77 -8.81 9.40
N PHE A 40 5.54 -8.12 10.51
CA PHE A 40 6.52 -7.20 11.07
C PHE A 40 7.57 -7.97 11.85
N HIS A 41 8.85 -7.62 11.64
CA HIS A 41 9.89 -8.07 12.56
C HIS A 41 9.54 -7.63 13.99
N ALA A 42 9.82 -8.47 14.98
CA ALA A 42 9.47 -8.17 16.38
C ALA A 42 10.03 -6.82 16.88
N SER A 43 11.16 -6.36 16.33
CA SER A 43 11.78 -5.06 16.66
C SER A 43 10.98 -3.83 16.20
N CYS A 44 10.00 -3.99 15.32
CA CYS A 44 9.17 -2.90 14.79
C CYS A 44 7.67 -3.22 14.80
N PHE A 45 7.28 -4.31 15.45
CA PHE A 45 5.87 -4.63 15.69
C PHE A 45 5.31 -3.69 16.75
N LEU A 46 4.05 -3.28 16.57
CA LEU A 46 3.30 -2.47 17.52
C LEU A 46 1.94 -3.11 17.75
N ASP A 47 1.43 -2.99 18.98
CA ASP A 47 0.12 -3.53 19.36
C ASP A 47 -1.03 -2.77 18.69
N ASP A 48 -0.87 -1.45 18.55
CA ASP A 48 -1.85 -0.58 17.87
C ASP A 48 -1.18 0.47 16.98
N TYR A 49 -1.24 0.24 15.67
CA TYR A 49 -0.71 1.17 14.68
C TYR A 49 -1.53 2.46 14.56
N ALA A 50 -2.79 2.49 15.01
CA ALA A 50 -3.59 3.71 15.02
C ALA A 50 -3.13 4.71 16.09
N GLN A 51 -2.46 4.24 17.15
CA GLN A 51 -1.86 5.07 18.20
C GLN A 51 -0.35 5.26 18.03
N ALA A 52 0.22 4.74 16.94
CA ALA A 52 1.65 4.85 16.67
C ALA A 52 2.04 6.26 16.15
N SER A 53 3.34 6.50 16.04
CA SER A 53 3.86 7.70 15.37
C SER A 53 3.35 7.81 13.92
N VAL A 54 3.34 9.03 13.38
CA VAL A 54 2.91 9.31 12.00
C VAL A 54 3.69 8.46 10.98
N SER A 55 4.99 8.27 11.18
CA SER A 55 5.81 7.40 10.33
C SER A 55 5.36 5.94 10.35
N ASN A 56 4.96 5.42 11.51
CA ASN A 56 4.48 4.05 11.65
C ASN A 56 3.04 3.89 11.13
N GLN A 57 2.21 4.93 11.25
CA GLN A 57 0.89 4.96 10.61
C GLN A 57 1.01 4.96 9.08
N HIS A 58 1.92 5.77 8.52
CA HIS A 58 2.25 5.77 7.09
C HIS A 58 2.69 4.37 6.62
N TRP A 59 3.68 3.78 7.32
CA TRP A 59 4.17 2.45 6.99
C TRP A 59 3.07 1.39 7.06
N PHE A 60 2.22 1.44 8.08
CA PHE A 60 1.09 0.53 8.18
C PHE A 60 0.11 0.65 7.00
N ILE A 61 -0.22 1.88 6.58
CA ILE A 61 -1.10 2.09 5.42
C ILE A 61 -0.45 1.59 4.12
N HIS A 62 0.87 1.77 3.96
CA HIS A 62 1.63 1.20 2.85
C HIS A 62 1.48 -0.33 2.83
N GLU A 63 1.72 -1.03 3.94
CA GLU A 63 1.55 -2.48 4.01
C GLU A 63 0.10 -2.93 3.76
N MET A 64 -0.88 -2.15 4.24
CA MET A 64 -2.30 -2.41 3.96
C MET A 64 -2.65 -2.25 2.47
N ALA A 65 -1.93 -1.41 1.70
CA ALA A 65 -2.08 -1.36 0.26
C ALA A 65 -1.68 -2.68 -0.41
N HIS A 66 -0.68 -3.39 0.11
CA HIS A 66 -0.32 -4.73 -0.38
C HIS A 66 -1.36 -5.80 0.00
N VAL A 67 -1.99 -5.68 1.17
CA VAL A 67 -3.16 -6.51 1.49
C VAL A 67 -4.28 -6.28 0.48
N TRP A 68 -4.61 -5.03 0.21
CA TRP A 68 -5.61 -4.63 -0.78
C TRP A 68 -5.30 -5.21 -2.17
N GLN A 69 -4.07 -5.03 -2.65
CA GLN A 69 -3.61 -5.62 -3.92
C GLN A 69 -3.79 -7.14 -3.92
N PHE A 70 -3.35 -7.83 -2.86
CA PHE A 70 -3.47 -9.29 -2.74
C PHE A 70 -4.93 -9.76 -2.75
N GLN A 71 -5.82 -9.11 -2.01
CA GLN A 71 -7.23 -9.48 -1.94
C GLN A 71 -7.97 -9.24 -3.27
N LEU A 72 -7.54 -8.25 -4.05
CA LEU A 72 -8.00 -8.07 -5.44
C LEU A 72 -7.38 -9.06 -6.44
N GLY A 73 -6.52 -9.98 -5.98
CA GLY A 73 -5.93 -11.05 -6.76
C GLY A 73 -4.60 -10.70 -7.43
N TYR A 74 -4.01 -9.55 -7.12
CA TYR A 74 -2.70 -9.17 -7.63
C TYR A 74 -1.61 -10.08 -7.05
N ALA A 75 -0.67 -10.51 -7.89
CA ALA A 75 0.34 -11.50 -7.52
C ALA A 75 1.50 -10.91 -6.70
N VAL A 76 1.22 -10.45 -5.48
CA VAL A 76 2.20 -9.85 -4.56
C VAL A 76 3.38 -10.79 -4.27
N ARG A 77 3.14 -12.11 -4.18
CA ARG A 77 4.18 -13.13 -3.90
C ARG A 77 5.24 -13.26 -4.99
N LEU A 78 4.90 -12.98 -6.25
CA LEU A 78 5.85 -13.10 -7.38
C LEU A 78 6.86 -11.95 -7.42
N ARG A 79 6.66 -10.93 -6.58
CA ARG A 79 7.65 -9.90 -6.24
C ARG A 79 8.05 -10.00 -4.76
N GLY A 80 8.03 -11.21 -4.21
CA GLY A 80 8.45 -11.47 -2.83
C GLY A 80 9.85 -10.92 -2.56
N ALA A 81 9.99 -10.16 -1.47
CA ALA A 81 11.24 -9.59 -0.94
C ALA A 81 11.79 -8.33 -1.62
N VAL A 82 10.95 -7.37 -2.03
CA VAL A 82 11.49 -6.09 -2.54
C VAL A 82 11.97 -5.19 -1.39
N ARG A 83 13.18 -5.46 -0.91
CA ARG A 83 14.11 -4.39 -0.48
C ARG A 83 15.15 -4.09 -1.56
N ILE A 84 15.03 -4.73 -2.74
CA ILE A 84 16.05 -4.70 -3.80
C ILE A 84 15.37 -4.42 -5.15
N GLY A 85 15.55 -3.20 -5.67
CA GLY A 85 15.43 -2.93 -7.11
C GLY A 85 14.17 -2.23 -7.64
N LEU A 86 13.10 -2.03 -6.86
CA LEU A 86 11.98 -1.17 -7.29
C LEU A 86 12.13 0.25 -6.70
N SER A 87 11.93 1.25 -7.55
CA SER A 87 11.87 2.63 -7.10
C SER A 87 10.59 2.87 -6.31
N TYR A 88 10.76 3.23 -5.04
CA TYR A 88 9.74 3.82 -4.16
C TYR A 88 9.43 5.27 -4.54
N ALA A 89 10.33 5.93 -5.29
CA ALA A 89 10.08 7.28 -5.75
C ALA A 89 9.06 7.25 -6.90
N TYR A 90 7.97 7.99 -6.72
CA TYR A 90 6.98 8.26 -7.75
C TYR A 90 6.89 9.75 -8.10
N ASP A 91 6.50 10.04 -9.34
CA ASP A 91 6.10 11.38 -9.78
C ASP A 91 4.58 11.47 -9.91
N LEU A 92 3.99 12.35 -9.10
CA LEU A 92 2.58 12.72 -9.18
C LEU A 92 2.41 13.69 -10.36
N ALA A 93 1.50 13.37 -11.29
CA ALA A 93 1.31 14.17 -12.49
C ALA A 93 -0.15 14.16 -12.97
N PRO A 94 -0.65 15.25 -13.55
CA PRO A 94 -1.96 15.27 -14.20
C PRO A 94 -2.05 14.19 -15.28
N GLY A 95 -3.22 13.60 -15.44
CA GLY A 95 -3.48 12.55 -16.44
C GLY A 95 -2.97 11.15 -16.06
N LYS A 96 -2.16 11.00 -15.00
CA LYS A 96 -1.87 9.70 -14.41
C LYS A 96 -3.02 9.22 -13.53
N THR A 97 -3.16 7.91 -13.45
CA THR A 97 -4.07 7.20 -12.54
C THR A 97 -3.26 6.32 -11.58
N LEU A 98 -3.86 5.87 -10.48
CA LEU A 98 -3.20 4.94 -9.55
C LEU A 98 -2.60 3.71 -10.25
N ALA A 99 -3.26 3.20 -11.29
CA ALA A 99 -2.83 2.03 -12.06
C ALA A 99 -1.54 2.24 -12.87
N ASP A 100 -1.12 3.49 -13.09
CA ASP A 100 0.12 3.84 -13.80
C ASP A 100 1.36 3.74 -12.91
N TYR A 101 1.18 3.47 -11.62
CA TYR A 101 2.26 3.26 -10.65
C TYR A 101 2.49 1.77 -10.43
N ASN A 102 3.75 1.40 -10.18
CA ASN A 102 4.10 0.05 -9.74
C ASN A 102 3.54 -0.22 -8.31
N MET A 103 3.55 -1.48 -7.88
CA MET A 103 2.92 -1.87 -6.60
C MET A 103 3.46 -1.13 -5.36
N GLU A 104 4.77 -0.87 -5.27
CA GLU A 104 5.41 -0.19 -4.14
C GLU A 104 5.05 1.31 -4.17
N ALA A 105 5.14 1.91 -5.35
CA ALA A 105 4.73 3.29 -5.58
C ALA A 105 3.24 3.51 -5.28
N GLN A 106 2.37 2.54 -5.58
CA GLN A 106 0.96 2.61 -5.16
C GLN A 106 0.83 2.64 -3.64
N GLY A 107 1.62 1.83 -2.92
CA GLY A 107 1.66 1.82 -1.46
C GLY A 107 2.00 3.20 -0.91
N ASP A 108 3.06 3.82 -1.43
CA ASP A 108 3.48 5.16 -1.02
C ASP A 108 2.49 6.26 -1.42
N VAL A 109 1.94 6.24 -2.64
CA VAL A 109 0.92 7.21 -3.08
C VAL A 109 -0.30 7.19 -2.16
N LEU A 110 -0.78 6.00 -1.80
CA LEU A 110 -1.94 5.83 -0.93
C LEU A 110 -1.64 6.24 0.52
N ALA A 111 -0.46 5.90 1.03
CA ALA A 111 -0.03 6.29 2.37
C ALA A 111 0.18 7.81 2.49
N ASP A 112 0.84 8.44 1.51
CA ASP A 112 1.03 9.88 1.45
C ASP A 112 -0.30 10.63 1.37
N TYR A 113 -1.23 10.16 0.52
CA TYR A 113 -2.58 10.71 0.47
C TYR A 113 -3.31 10.59 1.81
N PHE A 114 -3.19 9.44 2.50
CA PHE A 114 -3.83 9.24 3.79
C PHE A 114 -3.29 10.20 4.86
N MET A 115 -1.96 10.40 4.92
CA MET A 115 -1.34 11.38 5.82
C MET A 115 -1.88 12.79 5.58
N LEU A 116 -1.94 13.21 4.31
CA LEU A 116 -2.41 14.54 3.95
C LEU A 116 -3.91 14.74 4.21
N LYS A 117 -4.74 13.81 3.72
CA LYS A 117 -6.20 13.98 3.74
C LYS A 117 -6.80 13.76 5.12
N HIS A 118 -6.30 12.78 5.86
CA HIS A 118 -6.97 12.30 7.08
C HIS A 118 -6.23 12.65 8.36
N LEU A 119 -4.91 12.88 8.29
CA LEU A 119 -4.12 13.30 9.44
C LEU A 119 -3.67 14.77 9.37
N GLY A 120 -3.87 15.44 8.23
CA GLY A 120 -3.50 16.84 8.04
C GLY A 120 -1.99 17.11 8.17
N THR A 121 -1.16 16.12 7.87
CA THR A 121 0.30 16.20 8.07
C THR A 121 1.08 15.69 6.87
N SER A 122 2.28 16.22 6.68
CA SER A 122 3.25 15.79 5.66
C SER A 122 4.55 15.24 6.25
N VAL A 123 4.69 15.21 7.58
CA VAL A 123 5.95 14.95 8.33
C VAL A 123 6.54 13.56 8.08
N SER A 124 5.81 12.65 7.44
CA SER A 124 6.29 11.30 7.12
C SER A 124 5.90 10.84 5.72
N MET A 125 5.56 11.77 4.83
CA MET A 125 5.32 11.45 3.42
C MET A 125 6.59 10.92 2.77
N ARG A 126 6.42 9.95 1.86
CA ARG A 126 7.49 9.47 0.98
C ARG A 126 7.92 10.56 0.01
N GLN A 127 6.98 11.36 -0.50
CA GLN A 127 7.25 12.47 -1.40
C GLN A 127 6.80 13.82 -0.80
N PRO A 128 7.56 14.38 0.17
CA PRO A 128 7.21 15.63 0.84
C PRO A 128 7.03 16.82 -0.11
N ARG A 129 7.65 16.78 -1.30
CA ARG A 129 7.47 17.80 -2.35
C ARG A 129 6.02 17.99 -2.80
N TYR A 130 5.14 17.01 -2.54
CA TYR A 130 3.71 17.08 -2.87
C TYR A 130 2.82 17.40 -1.66
N ALA A 131 3.38 17.90 -0.54
CA ALA A 131 2.61 18.21 0.67
C ALA A 131 1.45 19.20 0.44
N GLY A 132 1.59 20.13 -0.51
CA GLY A 132 0.54 21.08 -0.90
C GLY A 132 -0.35 20.62 -2.06
N SER A 133 -0.23 19.37 -2.51
CA SER A 133 -0.82 18.90 -3.77
C SER A 133 -2.03 17.98 -3.57
N LEU A 134 -2.81 18.17 -2.50
CA LEU A 134 -3.99 17.34 -2.22
C LEU A 134 -4.96 17.23 -3.42
N PRO A 135 -5.31 18.31 -4.16
CA PRO A 135 -6.15 18.19 -5.35
C PRO A 135 -5.56 17.29 -6.43
N LEU A 136 -4.23 17.27 -6.59
CA LEU A 136 -3.57 16.43 -7.58
C LEU A 136 -3.57 14.95 -7.15
N TYR A 137 -3.45 14.67 -5.85
CA TYR A 137 -3.67 13.32 -5.35
C TYR A 137 -5.10 12.85 -5.63
N GLU A 138 -6.11 13.68 -5.35
CA GLU A 138 -7.51 13.33 -5.59
C GLU A 138 -7.81 13.09 -7.08
N GLN A 139 -7.14 13.81 -7.99
CA GLN A 139 -7.21 13.54 -9.44
C GLN A 139 -6.59 12.18 -9.80
N VAL A 140 -5.36 11.90 -9.35
CA VAL A 140 -4.66 10.65 -9.64
C VAL A 140 -5.38 9.44 -9.03
N LEU A 141 -5.98 9.63 -7.86
CA LEU A 141 -6.72 8.62 -7.11
C LEU A 141 -8.21 8.59 -7.45
N ALA A 142 -8.70 9.38 -8.41
CA ALA A 142 -10.15 9.52 -8.66
C ALA A 142 -10.85 8.16 -8.88
N GLY A 143 -10.24 7.26 -9.67
CA GLY A 143 -10.77 5.91 -9.89
C GLY A 143 -10.77 5.03 -8.63
N PHE A 144 -9.74 5.17 -7.79
CA PHE A 144 -9.66 4.49 -6.50
C PHE A 144 -10.70 5.03 -5.52
N LEU A 145 -10.82 6.35 -5.38
CA LEU A 145 -11.77 6.99 -4.46
C LEU A 145 -13.23 6.73 -4.84
N ALA A 146 -13.51 6.59 -6.15
CA ALA A 146 -14.82 6.21 -6.65
C ALA A 146 -15.14 4.74 -6.37
N ASN A 147 -14.19 3.82 -6.60
CA ASN A 147 -14.37 2.39 -6.35
C ASN A 147 -13.05 1.71 -5.95
N PRO A 148 -12.74 1.64 -4.64
CA PRO A 148 -11.51 1.00 -4.17
C PRO A 148 -11.44 -0.50 -4.50
N ALA A 149 -12.57 -1.17 -4.71
CA ALA A 149 -12.62 -2.59 -5.05
C ALA A 149 -12.37 -2.89 -6.54
N SER A 150 -12.21 -1.87 -7.37
CA SER A 150 -11.96 -2.06 -8.80
C SER A 150 -10.54 -2.55 -9.07
N VAL A 151 -10.43 -3.71 -9.71
CA VAL A 151 -9.15 -4.24 -10.23
C VAL A 151 -8.51 -3.33 -11.28
N ALA A 152 -9.25 -2.35 -11.83
CA ALA A 152 -8.70 -1.36 -12.76
C ALA A 152 -7.65 -0.45 -12.09
N ASN A 153 -7.68 -0.34 -10.77
CA ASN A 153 -6.72 0.44 -9.97
C ASN A 153 -5.39 -0.29 -9.73
N LEU A 154 -5.33 -1.60 -9.98
CA LEU A 154 -4.09 -2.37 -9.84
C LEU A 154 -3.08 -1.99 -10.93
N PRO A 155 -1.77 -2.17 -10.68
CA PRO A 155 -0.72 -1.82 -11.63
C PRO A 155 -0.98 -2.41 -13.02
N ARG A 156 -0.73 -1.63 -14.08
CA ARG A 156 -0.83 -2.07 -15.48
C ARG A 156 0.40 -2.89 -15.90
N ASP A 157 0.74 -3.92 -15.14
CA ASP A 157 1.89 -4.79 -15.41
C ASP A 157 1.52 -6.28 -15.38
N TRP A 158 2.53 -7.14 -15.58
CA TRP A 158 2.37 -8.60 -15.61
C TRP A 158 1.67 -9.18 -14.37
N GLY A 159 1.73 -8.52 -13.21
CA GLY A 159 1.02 -8.92 -12.00
C GLY A 159 -0.50 -8.93 -12.18
N ARG A 160 -1.03 -8.04 -13.04
CA ARG A 160 -2.44 -7.97 -13.43
C ARG A 160 -2.82 -9.03 -14.46
N CYS A 161 -1.92 -9.41 -15.38
CA CYS A 161 -2.19 -10.45 -16.39
C CYS A 161 -2.54 -11.82 -15.78
N MET A 162 -2.04 -12.13 -14.59
CA MET A 162 -2.39 -13.37 -13.88
C MET A 162 -3.84 -13.43 -13.37
N LEU A 163 -4.52 -12.28 -13.23
CA LEU A 163 -5.96 -12.25 -12.90
C LEU A 163 -6.78 -12.94 -13.99
N TYR A 164 -6.38 -12.78 -15.26
CA TYR A 164 -7.10 -13.31 -16.41
C TYR A 164 -6.82 -14.81 -16.64
N ARG A 165 -5.69 -15.35 -16.18
CA ARG A 165 -5.37 -16.80 -16.30
C ARG A 165 -6.07 -17.69 -15.29
N LYS A 166 -6.68 -17.14 -14.22
CA LYS A 166 -7.47 -17.90 -13.23
C LYS A 166 -8.97 -17.96 -13.54
N ARG A 167 -9.43 -17.29 -14.60
CA ARG A 167 -10.84 -17.26 -15.04
C ARG A 167 -11.09 -18.01 -16.36
N GLY A 168 -10.13 -18.80 -16.82
CA GLY A 168 -10.24 -19.66 -18.01
C GLY A 168 -10.09 -21.13 -17.64
#